data_AF-A0A944EXM7-F1
#
_entry.id   AF-A0A944EXM7-F1
#
_cell.length_a   1.000
_cell.length_b   1.000
_cell.length_c   1.000
_cell.angle_alpha   90.00
_cell.angle_beta   90.00
_cell.angle_gamma   90.00
#
_symmetry.space_group_name_H-M   'P 1'
#
loop_
_entity.id
_entity.type
_entity.pdbx_description
1 polymer ?
#
loop_
_entity_poly.entity_id
_entity_poly.type
_entity_poly.pdbx_seq_one_letter_code
_entity_poly.pdbx_strand_id
1 'polypeptide(L)'
;MTTTLEHPPIHRTEPRAFLPREVWQGLTADVIRAHPGTSRVLAERIIGQTVAFLIAGTTTDEPLSPSEQVDWGWHAFLLRTQAYSEFCQQHAGRFLHHHPGVPDAAETGGPEAIRNRTLMAVGAAGFDVDVDEDLWPAAAECSQCHQGCTDSPVGGKKQ
;
A
#
# COMPACT_ATOMS: atom_id res chain seq x y z
N MET A 1 -23.90 -14.92 38.00
CA MET A 1 -23.06 -15.67 37.04
C MET A 1 -22.96 -14.82 35.80
N THR A 2 -21.81 -14.17 35.58
CA THR A 2 -21.58 -13.28 34.44
C THR A 2 -20.89 -14.11 33.37
N THR A 3 -21.59 -14.38 32.28
CA THR A 3 -21.06 -15.17 31.16
C THR A 3 -20.09 -14.28 30.38
N THR A 4 -18.79 -14.56 30.48
CA THR A 4 -17.79 -13.97 29.60
C THR A 4 -18.03 -14.50 28.19
N LEU A 5 -18.44 -13.63 27.26
CA LEU A 5 -18.46 -13.94 25.84
C LEU A 5 -17.00 -13.99 25.36
N GLU A 6 -16.42 -15.18 25.33
CA GLU A 6 -15.18 -15.41 24.61
C GLU A 6 -15.45 -15.17 23.11
N HIS A 7 -14.90 -14.08 22.59
CA HIS A 7 -14.85 -13.86 21.14
C HIS A 7 -13.92 -14.92 20.54
N PRO A 8 -14.35 -15.64 19.48
CA PRO A 8 -13.46 -16.55 18.77
C PRO A 8 -12.26 -15.76 18.21
N PRO A 9 -11.05 -16.35 18.16
CA PRO A 9 -9.91 -15.69 17.57
C PRO A 9 -10.22 -15.37 16.10
N ILE A 10 -10.21 -14.08 15.77
CA ILE A 10 -10.32 -13.61 14.39
C ILE A 10 -9.04 -14.08 13.71
N HIS A 11 -9.11 -15.14 12.89
CA HIS A 11 -7.95 -15.61 12.13
C HIS A 11 -7.66 -14.58 11.04
N ARG A 12 -6.70 -13.69 11.31
CA ARG A 12 -6.26 -12.67 10.37
C ARG A 12 -5.43 -13.32 9.26
N THR A 13 -5.59 -12.83 8.03
CA THR A 13 -4.89 -13.34 6.86
C THR A 13 -3.44 -12.88 6.91
N GLU A 14 -2.49 -13.83 6.79
CA GLU A 14 -1.06 -13.54 6.80
C GLU A 14 -0.57 -13.12 5.40
N PRO A 15 -0.12 -11.86 5.17
CA PRO A 15 0.33 -11.40 3.86
C PRO A 15 1.46 -12.24 3.27
N ARG A 16 2.32 -12.77 4.14
CA ARG A 16 3.46 -13.60 3.72
C ARG A 16 3.03 -14.89 3.01
N ALA A 17 1.80 -15.36 3.20
CA ALA A 17 1.29 -16.57 2.54
C ALA A 17 1.05 -16.39 1.03
N PHE A 18 1.02 -15.15 0.53
CA PHE A 18 0.73 -14.84 -0.87
C PHE A 18 1.98 -14.74 -1.76
N LEU A 19 3.17 -14.86 -1.18
CA LEU A 19 4.43 -14.76 -1.93
C LEU A 19 5.37 -15.92 -1.60
N PRO A 20 6.10 -16.46 -2.60
CA PRO A 20 7.22 -17.34 -2.34
C PRO A 20 8.25 -16.65 -1.42
N ARG A 21 8.94 -17.44 -0.60
CA ARG A 21 9.91 -16.94 0.40
C ARG A 21 10.99 -16.08 -0.25
N GLU A 22 11.46 -16.49 -1.42
CA GLU A 22 12.54 -15.86 -2.18
C GLU A 22 12.09 -14.51 -2.75
N VAL A 23 10.83 -14.44 -3.20
CA VAL A 23 10.21 -13.18 -3.65
C VAL A 23 10.10 -12.21 -2.48
N TRP A 24 9.57 -12.66 -1.34
CA TRP A 24 9.47 -11.83 -0.13
C TRP A 24 10.83 -11.28 0.29
N GLN A 25 11.83 -12.15 0.47
CA GLN A 25 13.18 -11.76 0.89
C GLN A 25 13.82 -10.78 -0.08
N GLY A 26 13.61 -11.02 -1.38
CA GLY A 26 14.08 -10.17 -2.44
C GLY A 26 13.45 -8.77 -2.41
N LEU A 27 12.13 -8.69 -2.28
CA LEU A 27 11.41 -7.42 -2.15
C LEU A 27 11.85 -6.64 -0.92
N THR A 28 12.01 -7.31 0.23
CA THR A 28 12.56 -6.68 1.44
C THR A 28 13.94 -6.08 1.18
N ALA A 29 14.83 -6.79 0.49
CA ALA A 29 16.16 -6.27 0.16
C ALA A 29 16.10 -5.11 -0.84
N ASP A 30 15.18 -5.17 -1.80
CA ASP A 30 14.99 -4.12 -2.81
C ASP A 30 14.48 -2.82 -2.19
N VAL A 31 13.53 -2.88 -1.24
CA VAL A 31 13.05 -1.71 -0.48
C VAL A 31 14.20 -1.09 0.32
N ILE A 32 14.96 -1.89 1.08
CA ILE A 32 16.09 -1.38 1.88
C ILE A 32 17.13 -0.70 0.99
N ARG A 33 17.40 -1.26 -0.19
CA ARG A 33 18.37 -0.72 -1.16
C ARG A 33 17.88 0.60 -1.77
N ALA A 34 16.59 0.69 -2.08
CA ALA A 34 15.99 1.89 -2.68
C ALA A 34 15.78 3.03 -1.67
N HIS A 35 15.55 2.69 -0.40
CA HIS A 35 15.28 3.63 0.69
C HIS A 35 16.24 3.42 1.86
N PRO A 36 17.51 3.90 1.76
CA PRO A 36 18.51 3.76 2.82
C PRO A 36 18.01 4.32 4.15
N GLY A 37 18.22 3.57 5.24
CA GLY A 37 17.70 3.90 6.57
C GLY A 37 16.45 3.09 6.95
N THR A 38 15.78 2.46 5.98
CA THR A 38 14.70 1.51 6.25
C THR A 38 15.27 0.26 6.93
N SER A 39 14.81 -0.05 8.15
CA SER A 39 15.19 -1.28 8.84
C SER A 39 14.58 -2.51 8.15
N ARG A 40 15.18 -3.69 8.35
CA ARG A 40 14.61 -4.95 7.82
C ARG A 40 13.18 -5.18 8.32
N VAL A 41 12.91 -4.90 9.60
CA VAL A 41 11.58 -5.07 10.19
C VAL A 41 10.57 -4.14 9.51
N LEU A 42 10.91 -2.87 9.30
CA LEU A 42 10.04 -1.93 8.59
C LEU A 42 9.83 -2.34 7.13
N ALA A 43 10.88 -2.74 6.42
CA ALA A 43 10.76 -3.23 5.05
C ALA A 43 9.86 -4.46 4.94
N GLU A 44 9.90 -5.39 5.90
CA GLU A 44 8.99 -6.55 5.92
C GLU A 44 7.53 -6.13 6.19
N ARG A 45 7.30 -5.13 7.06
CA ARG A 45 5.96 -4.55 7.28
C ARG A 45 5.43 -3.85 6.01
N ILE A 46 6.28 -3.08 5.32
CA ILE A 46 5.97 -2.44 4.04
C ILE A 46 5.53 -3.49 3.01
N ILE A 47 6.29 -4.58 2.84
CA ILE A 47 5.91 -5.64 1.90
C ILE A 47 4.61 -6.33 2.32
N GLY A 48 4.39 -6.54 3.61
CA GLY A 48 3.13 -7.09 4.12
C GLY A 48 1.93 -6.22 3.75
N GLN A 49 2.01 -4.91 4.00
CA GLN A 49 0.94 -3.97 3.65
C GLN A 49 0.79 -3.79 2.13
N THR A 50 1.87 -3.93 1.35
CA THR A 50 1.82 -3.95 -0.13
C THR A 50 0.99 -5.11 -0.64
N VAL A 51 1.24 -6.32 -0.14
CA VAL A 51 0.45 -7.50 -0.50
C VAL A 51 -1.01 -7.31 -0.10
N ALA A 52 -1.27 -6.85 1.13
CA ALA A 52 -2.63 -6.63 1.61
C ALA A 52 -3.38 -5.62 0.73
N PHE A 53 -2.73 -4.50 0.37
CA PHE A 53 -3.27 -3.50 -0.55
C PHE A 53 -3.60 -4.08 -1.93
N LEU A 54 -2.66 -4.82 -2.54
CA LEU A 54 -2.86 -5.40 -3.87
C LEU A 54 -3.99 -6.42 -3.88
N ILE A 55 -4.08 -7.29 -2.86
CA ILE A 55 -5.17 -8.25 -2.72
C ILE A 55 -6.50 -7.53 -2.51
N ALA A 56 -6.56 -6.50 -1.65
CA ALA A 56 -7.76 -5.70 -1.45
C ALA A 56 -8.27 -5.09 -2.77
N GLY A 57 -7.37 -4.57 -3.61
CA GLY A 57 -7.69 -4.05 -4.93
C GLY A 57 -8.24 -5.09 -5.94
N THR A 58 -8.18 -6.39 -5.63
CA THR A 58 -8.84 -7.43 -6.42
C THR A 58 -10.29 -7.68 -6.00
N THR A 59 -10.69 -7.18 -4.83
CA THR A 59 -12.00 -7.47 -4.21
C THR A 59 -13.03 -6.35 -4.38
N THR A 60 -12.62 -5.23 -4.99
CA THR A 60 -13.46 -4.05 -5.18
C THR A 60 -13.17 -3.39 -6.52
N ASP A 61 -14.21 -2.78 -7.10
CA ASP A 61 -14.09 -1.91 -8.28
C ASP A 61 -13.89 -0.43 -7.89
N GLU A 62 -13.97 -0.10 -6.59
CA GLU A 62 -13.71 1.25 -6.13
C GLU A 62 -12.21 1.60 -6.22
N PRO A 63 -11.86 2.86 -6.56
CA PRO A 63 -10.47 3.26 -6.61
C PRO A 63 -9.85 3.20 -5.22
N LEU A 64 -8.68 2.57 -5.11
CA LEU A 64 -7.84 2.53 -3.91
C LEU A 64 -6.50 3.23 -4.20
N SER A 65 -5.90 3.80 -3.17
CA SER A 65 -4.54 4.37 -3.23
C SER A 65 -3.68 3.80 -2.11
N PRO A 66 -2.42 3.39 -2.38
CA PRO A 66 -1.48 3.06 -1.32
C PRO A 66 -1.05 4.33 -0.58
N SER A 67 -0.48 4.16 0.62
CA SER A 67 0.36 5.21 1.23
C SER A 67 1.73 5.25 0.54
N GLU A 68 2.52 6.28 0.84
CA GLU A 68 3.86 6.44 0.26
C GLU A 68 4.75 5.21 0.51
N GLN A 69 4.84 4.73 1.75
CA GLN A 69 5.69 3.58 2.07
C GLN A 69 5.19 2.28 1.44
N VAL A 70 3.86 2.08 1.38
CA VAL A 70 3.28 0.92 0.70
C VAL A 70 3.54 0.98 -0.81
N ASP A 71 3.55 2.17 -1.38
CA ASP A 71 3.93 2.38 -2.78
C ASP A 71 5.42 2.08 -3.05
N TRP A 72 6.32 2.27 -2.08
CA TRP A 72 7.72 1.80 -2.20
C TRP A 72 7.80 0.29 -2.40
N GLY A 73 6.98 -0.47 -1.66
CA GLY A 73 6.88 -1.92 -1.81
C GLY A 73 6.29 -2.31 -3.16
N TRP A 74 5.27 -1.60 -3.64
CA TRP A 74 4.68 -1.87 -4.96
C TRP A 74 5.68 -1.56 -6.09
N HIS A 75 6.41 -0.44 -6.00
CA HIS A 75 7.50 -0.12 -6.92
C HIS A 75 8.58 -1.20 -6.95
N ALA A 76 9.03 -1.69 -5.79
CA ALA A 76 9.98 -2.80 -5.73
C ALA A 76 9.42 -4.07 -6.40
N PHE A 77 8.11 -4.32 -6.28
CA PHE A 77 7.48 -5.49 -6.89
C PHE A 77 7.34 -5.37 -8.41
N LEU A 78 6.98 -4.20 -8.92
CA LEU A 78 6.92 -3.93 -10.37
C LEU A 78 8.26 -4.21 -11.08
N LEU A 79 9.39 -3.97 -10.41
CA LEU A 79 10.73 -4.28 -10.94
C LEU A 79 11.03 -5.78 -10.98
N ARG A 80 10.29 -6.61 -10.25
CA ARG A 80 10.33 -8.08 -10.32
C ARG A 80 9.26 -8.59 -11.27
N THR A 81 9.38 -8.19 -12.53
CA THR A 81 8.34 -8.34 -13.56
C THR A 81 7.73 -9.74 -13.66
N GLN A 82 8.55 -10.80 -13.59
CA GLN A 82 8.05 -12.17 -13.60
C GLN A 82 7.17 -12.48 -12.39
N ALA A 83 7.69 -12.28 -11.17
CA ALA A 83 6.96 -12.57 -9.93
C ALA A 83 5.70 -11.70 -9.80
N TYR A 84 5.76 -10.44 -10.26
CA TYR A 84 4.61 -9.54 -10.24
C TYR A 84 3.52 -9.97 -11.21
N SER A 85 3.89 -10.37 -12.43
CA SER A 85 2.96 -10.90 -13.43
C SER A 85 2.29 -12.19 -12.93
N GLU A 86 3.05 -13.10 -12.34
CA GLU A 86 2.54 -14.34 -11.73
C GLU A 86 1.56 -14.06 -10.59
N PHE A 87 1.92 -13.16 -9.67
CA PHE A 87 1.05 -12.73 -8.58
C PHE A 87 -0.27 -12.14 -9.10
N CYS A 88 -0.19 -11.23 -10.08
CA CYS A 88 -1.36 -10.61 -10.70
C CYS A 88 -2.27 -11.67 -11.35
N GLN A 89 -1.70 -12.61 -12.12
CA GLN A 89 -2.47 -13.66 -12.76
C GLN A 89 -3.13 -14.59 -11.73
N GLN A 90 -2.41 -14.93 -10.66
CA GLN A 90 -2.89 -15.85 -9.63
C GLN A 90 -4.03 -15.24 -8.80
N HIS A 91 -3.93 -13.96 -8.44
CA HIS A 91 -4.84 -13.35 -7.48
C HIS A 91 -5.90 -12.42 -8.10
N ALA A 92 -5.59 -11.78 -9.22
CA ALA A 92 -6.50 -10.86 -9.91
C ALA A 92 -7.01 -11.42 -11.25
N GLY A 93 -6.37 -12.45 -11.81
CA GLY A 93 -6.68 -12.96 -13.15
C GLY A 93 -6.32 -11.99 -14.30
N ARG A 94 -5.71 -10.84 -13.97
CA ARG A 94 -5.31 -9.77 -14.89
C ARG A 94 -4.12 -9.01 -14.32
N PHE A 95 -3.39 -8.29 -15.15
CA PHE A 95 -2.33 -7.41 -14.68
C PHE A 95 -2.91 -6.23 -13.87
N LEU A 96 -2.38 -5.98 -12.68
CA LEU A 96 -2.71 -4.80 -11.89
C LEU A 96 -1.80 -3.66 -12.36
N HIS A 97 -2.37 -2.68 -13.06
CA HIS A 97 -1.60 -1.55 -13.57
C HIS A 97 -1.36 -0.52 -12.45
N HIS A 98 -0.10 -0.10 -12.32
CA HIS A 98 0.26 1.06 -11.51
C HIS A 98 0.03 2.33 -12.31
N HIS A 99 -0.64 3.30 -11.71
CA HIS A 99 -0.87 4.62 -12.31
C HIS A 99 -0.23 5.69 -11.41
N PRO A 100 0.95 6.22 -11.78
CA PRO A 100 1.61 7.26 -10.99
C PRO A 100 0.78 8.54 -10.97
N GLY A 101 0.66 9.18 -9.81
CA GLY A 101 0.03 10.49 -9.67
C GLY A 101 -0.88 10.59 -8.46
N VAL A 102 -1.40 11.80 -8.23
CA VAL A 102 -2.43 12.04 -7.22
C VAL A 102 -3.78 11.69 -7.86
N PRO A 103 -4.59 10.81 -7.24
CA PRO A 103 -5.92 10.53 -7.75
C PRO A 103 -6.77 11.80 -7.84
N ASP A 104 -7.62 11.91 -8.86
CA ASP A 104 -8.52 13.05 -8.98
C ASP A 104 -9.42 13.14 -7.73
N ALA A 105 -9.43 14.29 -7.07
CA ALA A 105 -10.22 14.52 -5.87
C ALA A 105 -11.73 14.40 -6.16
N ALA A 106 -12.17 14.73 -7.38
CA ALA A 106 -13.56 14.55 -7.80
C ALA A 106 -13.96 13.07 -7.90
N GLU A 107 -13.03 12.20 -8.27
CA GLU A 107 -13.26 10.76 -8.37
C GLU A 107 -13.12 10.05 -7.00
N THR A 108 -12.20 10.53 -6.17
CA THR A 108 -11.82 9.83 -4.94
C THR A 108 -12.44 10.36 -3.66
N GLY A 109 -12.97 11.58 -3.68
CA GLY A 109 -13.45 12.30 -2.49
C GLY A 109 -12.31 12.97 -1.69
N GLY A 110 -11.11 13.03 -2.25
CA GLY A 110 -9.92 13.62 -1.64
C GLY A 110 -9.06 12.62 -0.83
N PRO A 111 -7.90 13.08 -0.31
CA PRO A 111 -6.87 12.20 0.28
C PRO A 111 -7.32 11.40 1.51
N GLU A 112 -8.18 11.97 2.35
CA GLU A 112 -8.69 11.27 3.54
C GLU A 112 -9.70 10.17 3.15
N ALA A 113 -10.62 10.49 2.23
CA ALA A 113 -11.63 9.55 1.78
C ALA A 113 -11.01 8.33 1.09
N ILE A 114 -10.03 8.55 0.20
CA ILE A 114 -9.32 7.45 -0.48
C ILE A 114 -8.51 6.60 0.50
N ARG A 115 -7.85 7.22 1.48
CA ARG A 115 -7.12 6.49 2.54
C ARG A 115 -8.07 5.61 3.33
N ASN A 116 -9.16 6.17 3.86
CA ASN A 116 -10.11 5.42 4.68
C ASN A 116 -10.74 4.28 3.89
N ARG A 117 -11.07 4.51 2.61
CA ARG A 117 -11.54 3.46 1.70
C ARG A 117 -10.51 2.35 1.53
N THR A 118 -9.24 2.68 1.27
CA THR A 118 -8.16 1.69 1.18
C THR A 118 -8.06 0.85 2.45
N LEU A 119 -8.05 1.49 3.63
CA LEU A 119 -7.92 0.77 4.90
C LEU A 119 -9.12 -0.16 5.17
N MET A 120 -10.34 0.27 4.83
CA MET A 120 -11.52 -0.58 4.92
C MET A 120 -11.44 -1.77 3.96
N ALA A 121 -10.99 -1.56 2.72
CA ALA A 121 -10.83 -2.63 1.75
C ALA A 121 -9.78 -3.66 2.21
N VAL A 122 -8.65 -3.20 2.76
CA VAL A 122 -7.62 -4.07 3.37
C VAL A 122 -8.19 -4.91 4.51
N GLY A 123 -8.94 -4.29 5.42
CA GLY A 123 -9.61 -4.99 6.51
C GLY A 123 -10.68 -5.98 6.03
N ALA A 124 -11.46 -5.62 5.01
CA ALA A 124 -12.48 -6.48 4.40
C ALA A 124 -11.87 -7.69 3.68
N ALA A 125 -10.67 -7.55 3.14
CA ALA A 125 -9.87 -8.65 2.60
C ALA A 125 -9.26 -9.57 3.69
N GLY A 126 -9.51 -9.27 4.97
CA GLY A 126 -9.12 -10.09 6.12
C GLY A 126 -7.73 -9.81 6.67
N PHE A 127 -7.07 -8.74 6.21
CA PHE A 127 -5.73 -8.37 6.66
C PHE A 127 -5.75 -7.38 7.82
N ASP A 128 -4.64 -7.38 8.55
CA ASP A 128 -4.36 -6.36 9.55
C ASP A 128 -3.96 -5.07 8.86
N VAL A 129 -4.65 -3.99 9.19
CA VAL A 129 -4.17 -2.65 8.89
C VAL A 129 -3.11 -2.30 9.92
N ASP A 130 -1.87 -2.16 9.47
CA ASP A 130 -0.78 -1.70 10.31
C ASP A 130 -0.89 -0.18 10.50
N VAL A 131 -1.77 0.25 11.41
CA VAL A 131 -2.11 1.66 11.67
C VAL A 131 -0.98 2.50 12.26
N ASP A 132 0.26 2.01 12.24
CA ASP A 132 1.43 2.82 12.51
C ASP A 132 1.43 4.05 11.59
N GLU A 133 1.59 5.23 12.20
CA GLU A 133 1.54 6.51 11.49
C GLU A 133 2.63 6.61 10.41
N ASP A 134 3.72 5.85 10.56
CA ASP A 134 4.76 5.77 9.54
C ASP A 134 4.27 5.08 8.26
N LEU A 135 3.42 4.05 8.39
CA LEU A 135 2.95 3.21 7.29
C LEU A 135 1.64 3.71 6.67
N TRP A 136 0.71 4.19 7.48
CA TRP A 136 -0.56 4.76 7.01
C TRP A 136 -0.83 6.11 7.68
N PRO A 137 -0.04 7.16 7.36
CA PRO A 137 -0.19 8.47 7.98
C PRO A 137 -1.60 9.02 7.73
N ALA A 138 -2.14 9.77 8.69
CA ALA A 138 -3.36 10.52 8.46
C ALA A 138 -3.18 11.43 7.24
N ALA A 139 -4.24 11.60 6.44
CA ALA A 139 -4.21 12.60 5.39
C ALA A 139 -3.95 13.95 6.06
N ALA A 140 -2.85 14.62 5.70
CA ALA A 140 -2.57 15.94 6.24
C ALA A 140 -3.75 16.87 5.91
N GLU A 141 -4.23 17.64 6.89
CA GLU A 141 -5.15 18.74 6.64
C GLU A 141 -4.41 19.84 5.88
N CYS A 142 -4.20 19.62 4.58
CA CYS A 142 -3.64 20.61 3.71
C CYS A 142 -4.76 21.60 3.38
N SER A 143 -4.84 22.68 4.17
CA SER A 143 -5.72 23.83 3.94
C SER A 143 -5.43 24.59 2.62
N GLN A 144 -4.53 24.07 1.78
CA GLN A 144 -4.04 24.66 0.53
C GLN A 144 -4.34 23.80 -0.72
N CYS A 145 -5.18 22.76 -0.62
CA CYS A 145 -5.49 21.85 -1.74
C CYS A 145 -6.35 22.44 -2.89
N HIS A 146 -6.58 23.75 -2.97
CA HIS A 146 -7.34 24.37 -4.07
C HIS A 146 -6.48 24.71 -5.31
N GLN A 147 -5.17 24.47 -5.29
CA GLN A 147 -4.26 24.75 -6.40
C GLN A 147 -3.19 23.65 -6.49
N GLY A 148 -3.50 22.57 -7.22
CA GLY A 148 -2.64 21.39 -7.43
C GLY A 148 -1.15 21.62 -7.18
N CYS A 149 -0.64 21.02 -6.10
CA CYS A 149 0.75 21.16 -5.69
C CYS A 149 1.69 20.44 -6.66
N THR A 150 2.24 21.18 -7.62
CA THR A 150 3.51 20.84 -8.26
C THR A 150 4.63 21.50 -7.45
N ASP A 151 5.35 20.74 -6.63
CA ASP A 151 6.63 21.20 -6.08
C ASP A 151 7.76 20.60 -6.93
N SER A 152 8.00 21.23 -8.08
CA SER A 152 9.23 21.00 -8.86
C SER A 152 10.08 22.26 -8.73
N PRO A 153 11.28 22.20 -8.13
CA PRO A 153 12.16 23.35 -8.11
C PRO A 153 12.64 23.60 -9.54
N VAL A 154 12.14 24.67 -10.16
CA VAL A 154 12.70 25.15 -11.43
C VAL A 154 14.13 25.60 -11.18
N GLY A 155 15.07 24.76 -11.61
CA GLY A 155 16.49 25.03 -11.56
C GLY A 155 16.87 26.31 -12.28
N GLY A 156 17.84 27.01 -11.68
CA GLY A 156 18.87 27.82 -12.34
C GLY A 156 18.43 28.77 -13.45
N LYS A 157 18.23 30.05 -13.11
CA LYS A 157 18.48 31.11 -14.08
C LYS A 157 19.99 31.31 -14.20
N LYS A 158 20.54 30.89 -15.34
CA LYS A 158 21.78 31.44 -15.88
C LYS A 158 21.52 32.88 -16.32
N GLN A 159 22.25 33.83 -15.75
CA GLN A 159 23.01 34.89 -16.43
C GLN A 159 23.64 35.81 -15.37
#